data_AF-A0A5E6Y3A5-F1
#
_entry.id   AF-A0A5E6Y3A5-F1
#
_cell.length_a   1.000
_cell.length_b   1.000
_cell.length_c   1.000
_cell.angle_alpha   90.00
_cell.angle_beta   90.00
_cell.angle_gamma   90.00
#
_symmetry.space_group_name_H-M   'P 1'
#
loop_
_entity.id
_entity.type
_entity.pdbx_description
1 polymer ?
#
loop_
_entity_poly.entity_id
_entity_poly.type
_entity_poly.pdbx_seq_one_letter_code
_entity_poly.pdbx_strand_id
1 'polypeptide(L)'
;MVVLSAQPNGLNINENCGSTHMGQLQAAVLAEHADLGIAFDGDGDRVLMVDHTGAIVDGDELLFIIARDLHERGKLQGGVVGTLMSNLGLELALAELSIPFIRANVGDRYVIAELLERNWLVGGENSGHIVCFNHTTTGDAIIAALQVLMALKTRNEGLAQTRQALRKCPQVLINVRFGGGESPLEHPAVKEASARVTQAMAGRGRVLLRKSGTEPLVRVMVEGEDETQVRNYAEELAKLVTEVSA
;
A
#
# COMPACT_ATOMS: atom_id res chain seq x y z
N MET A 1 -12.16 25.20 -4.16
CA MET A 1 -12.12 23.84 -4.75
C MET A 1 -11.74 23.98 -6.20
N VAL A 2 -10.60 23.43 -6.59
CA VAL A 2 -10.13 23.41 -7.98
C VAL A 2 -10.31 21.99 -8.51
N VAL A 3 -10.84 21.86 -9.73
CA VAL A 3 -11.08 20.57 -10.38
C VAL A 3 -10.18 20.46 -11.59
N LEU A 4 -9.42 19.37 -11.67
CA LEU A 4 -8.50 19.07 -12.76
C LEU A 4 -9.03 17.89 -13.58
N SER A 5 -8.67 17.83 -14.86
CA SER A 5 -8.92 16.65 -15.72
C SER A 5 -10.38 16.16 -15.77
N ALA A 6 -11.35 17.06 -15.58
CA ALA A 6 -12.78 16.76 -15.56
C ALA A 6 -13.51 17.12 -16.87
N GLN A 7 -12.79 17.07 -18.00
CA GLN A 7 -13.34 17.32 -19.34
C GLN A 7 -13.08 16.11 -20.25
N PRO A 8 -13.80 14.99 -20.04
CA PRO A 8 -13.61 13.79 -20.84
C PRO A 8 -14.06 14.01 -22.29
N ASN A 9 -13.26 13.53 -23.25
CA ASN A 9 -13.59 13.58 -24.68
C ASN A 9 -13.69 12.19 -25.33
N GLY A 10 -13.65 11.12 -24.51
CA GLY A 10 -13.67 9.72 -24.94
C GLY A 10 -12.29 9.15 -25.29
N LEU A 11 -11.23 9.97 -25.36
CA LEU A 11 -9.87 9.56 -25.70
C LEU A 11 -8.83 9.89 -24.62
N ASN A 12 -9.16 10.81 -23.70
CA ASN A 12 -8.23 11.37 -22.71
C ASN A 12 -8.37 10.76 -21.29
N ILE A 13 -8.98 9.58 -21.15
CA ILE A 13 -9.07 8.89 -19.86
C ILE A 13 -7.66 8.51 -19.37
N ASN A 14 -7.34 8.84 -18.11
CA ASN A 14 -6.03 8.63 -17.48
C ASN A 14 -4.84 9.26 -18.23
N GLU A 15 -5.07 10.19 -19.15
CA GLU A 15 -4.00 10.83 -19.92
C GLU A 15 -3.23 11.84 -19.05
N ASN A 16 -2.07 11.42 -18.52
CA ASN A 16 -1.23 12.22 -17.62
C ASN A 16 -1.97 12.74 -16.37
N CYS A 17 -3.03 12.05 -15.95
CA CYS A 17 -3.87 12.41 -14.81
C CYS A 17 -4.34 11.17 -14.02
N GLY A 18 -5.04 11.42 -12.91
CA GLY A 18 -5.61 10.39 -12.05
C GLY A 18 -4.63 9.77 -11.08
N SER A 19 -5.06 8.72 -10.37
CA SER A 19 -4.32 8.08 -9.27
C SER A 19 -2.96 7.49 -9.70
N THR A 20 -2.76 7.23 -10.99
CA THR A 20 -1.49 6.74 -11.55
C THR A 20 -0.54 7.85 -11.98
N HIS A 21 -1.00 9.10 -12.11
CA HIS A 21 -0.21 10.26 -12.53
C HIS A 21 -0.48 11.47 -11.62
N MET A 22 0.17 11.47 -10.45
CA MET A 22 -0.09 12.45 -9.38
C MET A 22 0.53 13.83 -9.60
N GLY A 23 1.46 13.98 -10.54
CA GLY A 23 2.28 15.19 -10.67
C GLY A 23 1.49 16.48 -10.88
N GLN A 24 0.43 16.46 -11.70
CA GLN A 24 -0.44 17.62 -11.90
C GLN A 24 -1.19 18.00 -10.63
N LEU A 25 -1.70 16.99 -9.89
CA LEU A 25 -2.41 17.21 -8.64
C LEU A 25 -1.48 17.80 -7.57
N GLN A 26 -0.27 17.26 -7.43
CA GLN A 26 0.73 17.78 -6.49
C GLN A 26 1.07 19.24 -6.78
N ALA A 27 1.31 19.58 -8.05
CA ALA A 27 1.59 20.95 -8.46
C ALA A 27 0.40 21.89 -8.15
N ALA A 28 -0.83 21.46 -8.43
CA ALA A 28 -2.02 22.26 -8.15
C ALA A 28 -2.26 22.47 -6.65
N VAL A 29 -2.05 21.45 -5.81
CA VAL A 29 -2.18 21.59 -4.35
C VAL A 29 -1.23 22.66 -3.81
N LEU A 30 0.02 22.64 -4.27
CA LEU A 30 1.03 23.64 -3.88
C LEU A 30 0.71 25.04 -4.42
N ALA A 31 0.29 25.15 -5.68
CA ALA A 31 0.00 26.42 -6.34
C ALA A 31 -1.24 27.11 -5.75
N GLU A 32 -2.27 26.33 -5.40
CA GLU A 32 -3.54 26.83 -4.86
C GLU A 32 -3.52 26.95 -3.33
N HIS A 33 -2.42 26.56 -2.67
CA HIS A 33 -2.34 26.42 -1.21
C HIS A 33 -3.51 25.61 -0.63
N ALA A 34 -3.89 24.53 -1.33
CA ALA A 34 -5.00 23.69 -0.92
C ALA A 34 -4.61 22.82 0.29
N ASP A 35 -5.59 22.54 1.17
CA ASP A 35 -5.37 21.68 2.35
C ASP A 35 -5.00 20.24 1.97
N LEU A 36 -5.57 19.74 0.86
CA LEU A 36 -5.32 18.43 0.28
C LEU A 36 -5.78 18.36 -1.18
N GLY A 37 -5.33 17.33 -1.89
CA GLY A 37 -5.80 16.92 -3.21
C GLY A 37 -6.28 15.47 -3.21
N ILE A 38 -7.21 15.13 -4.13
CA ILE A 38 -7.77 13.79 -4.27
C ILE A 38 -7.69 13.40 -5.76
N ALA A 39 -7.10 12.24 -6.05
CA ALA A 39 -7.02 11.67 -7.39
C ALA A 39 -7.74 10.33 -7.45
N PHE A 40 -8.59 10.18 -8.47
CA PHE A 40 -9.26 8.93 -8.81
C PHE A 40 -8.66 8.34 -10.08
N ASP A 41 -8.82 7.04 -10.31
CA ASP A 41 -8.65 6.46 -11.65
C ASP A 41 -9.93 6.52 -12.49
N GLY A 42 -9.82 6.03 -13.72
CA GLY A 42 -10.81 6.20 -14.77
C GLY A 42 -12.19 5.59 -14.48
N ASP A 43 -12.24 4.48 -13.75
CA ASP A 43 -13.47 3.81 -13.30
C ASP A 43 -13.81 4.08 -11.83
N GLY A 44 -12.92 4.74 -11.08
CA GLY A 44 -13.22 5.29 -9.76
C GLY A 44 -13.21 4.26 -8.63
N ASP A 45 -12.48 3.16 -8.78
CA ASP A 45 -12.28 2.17 -7.72
C ASP A 45 -11.02 2.44 -6.88
N ARG A 46 -10.10 3.31 -7.36
CA ARG A 46 -8.88 3.69 -6.62
C ARG A 46 -8.78 5.16 -6.28
N VAL A 47 -8.28 5.43 -5.08
CA VAL A 47 -7.95 6.78 -4.62
C VAL A 47 -6.51 6.88 -4.13
N LEU A 48 -5.81 7.93 -4.55
CA LEU A 48 -4.66 8.47 -3.82
C LEU A 48 -4.91 9.93 -3.48
N MET A 49 -4.28 10.40 -2.41
CA MET A 49 -4.40 11.79 -1.99
C MET A 49 -3.05 12.50 -1.99
N VAL A 50 -3.10 13.82 -1.87
CA VAL A 50 -1.93 14.68 -1.69
C VAL A 50 -2.19 15.57 -0.49
N ASP A 51 -1.23 15.68 0.43
CA ASP A 51 -1.33 16.63 1.54
C ASP A 51 -0.92 18.05 1.14
N HIS A 52 -1.18 19.04 2.00
CA HIS A 52 -0.79 20.44 1.75
C HIS A 52 0.70 20.68 1.47
N THR A 53 1.59 19.73 1.78
CA THR A 53 3.04 19.82 1.47
C THR A 53 3.37 19.30 0.07
N GLY A 54 2.37 18.80 -0.66
CA GLY A 54 2.54 18.15 -1.95
C GLY A 54 2.98 16.69 -1.84
N ALA A 55 3.02 16.09 -0.65
CA ALA A 55 3.38 14.69 -0.48
C ALA A 55 2.20 13.79 -0.86
N ILE A 56 2.48 12.72 -1.61
CA ILE A 56 1.49 11.70 -1.94
C ILE A 56 1.17 10.89 -0.69
N VAL A 57 -0.11 10.60 -0.50
CA VAL A 57 -0.66 9.72 0.52
C VAL A 57 -1.28 8.52 -0.18
N ASP A 58 -0.65 7.36 0.00
CA ASP A 58 -1.00 6.13 -0.73
C ASP A 58 -2.10 5.30 -0.04
N GLY A 59 -2.49 4.19 -0.67
CA GLY A 59 -3.57 3.35 -0.17
C GLY A 59 -3.33 2.79 1.24
N ASP A 60 -2.07 2.51 1.63
CA ASP A 60 -1.78 2.00 2.98
C ASP A 60 -1.99 3.11 4.03
N GLU A 61 -1.53 4.34 3.75
CA GLU A 61 -1.76 5.49 4.62
C GLU A 61 -3.25 5.83 4.74
N LEU A 62 -3.99 5.83 3.62
CA LEU A 62 -5.43 6.07 3.63
C LEU A 62 -6.18 4.97 4.40
N LEU A 63 -5.81 3.70 4.20
CA LEU A 63 -6.39 2.55 4.90
C LEU A 63 -6.18 2.65 6.41
N PHE A 64 -4.98 3.04 6.86
CA PHE A 64 -4.70 3.30 8.27
C PHE A 64 -5.57 4.41 8.85
N ILE A 65 -5.71 5.54 8.15
CA ILE A 65 -6.52 6.68 8.61
C ILE A 65 -7.97 6.24 8.83
N ILE A 66 -8.55 5.51 7.87
CA ILE A 66 -9.91 4.98 7.95
C ILE A 66 -10.05 4.00 9.11
N ALA A 67 -9.12 3.03 9.22
CA ALA A 67 -9.17 2.01 10.26
C ALA A 67 -9.04 2.60 11.66
N ARG A 68 -8.13 3.56 11.87
CA ARG A 68 -7.93 4.24 13.15
C ARG A 68 -9.18 5.01 13.56
N ASP A 69 -9.78 5.78 12.65
CA ASP A 69 -11.01 6.53 12.95
C ASP A 69 -12.18 5.59 13.29
N LEU A 70 -12.36 4.49 12.56
CA LEU A 70 -13.37 3.49 12.89
C LEU A 70 -13.11 2.83 14.24
N HIS A 71 -11.85 2.54 14.57
CA HIS A 71 -11.46 1.97 15.84
C HIS A 71 -11.76 2.91 17.00
N GLU A 72 -11.36 4.18 16.91
CA GLU A 72 -11.59 5.21 17.93
C GLU A 72 -13.09 5.49 18.16
N ARG A 73 -13.91 5.36 17.10
CA ARG A 73 -15.37 5.49 17.20
C ARG A 73 -16.08 4.20 17.63
N GLY A 74 -15.36 3.11 17.89
CA GLY A 74 -15.94 1.81 18.26
C GLY A 74 -16.77 1.18 17.13
N LYS A 75 -16.47 1.51 15.87
CA LYS A 75 -17.17 1.02 14.67
C LYS A 75 -16.35 0.04 13.82
N LEU A 76 -15.07 -0.16 14.14
CA LEU A 76 -14.25 -1.17 13.49
C LEU A 76 -14.67 -2.56 13.99
N GLN A 77 -15.05 -3.44 13.07
CA GLN A 77 -15.37 -4.83 13.38
C GLN A 77 -14.19 -5.70 12.95
N GLY A 78 -13.55 -6.32 13.94
CA GLY A 78 -12.38 -7.15 13.72
C GLY A 78 -11.12 -6.33 13.46
N GLY A 79 -10.52 -6.54 12.29
CA GLY A 79 -9.22 -5.97 11.91
C GLY A 79 -9.22 -5.38 10.51
N VAL A 80 -8.01 -5.24 9.96
CA VAL A 80 -7.76 -4.68 8.63
C VAL A 80 -7.12 -5.75 7.75
N VAL A 81 -7.59 -5.86 6.51
CA VAL A 81 -6.95 -6.70 5.49
C VAL A 81 -6.14 -5.84 4.53
N GLY A 82 -4.83 -6.05 4.47
CA GLY A 82 -3.97 -5.54 3.40
C GLY A 82 -3.49 -6.69 2.51
N THR A 83 -2.57 -6.41 1.59
CA THR A 83 -1.96 -7.49 0.79
C THR A 83 -0.52 -7.76 1.24
N LEU A 84 0.10 -8.76 0.62
CA LEU A 84 1.54 -8.99 0.74
C LEU A 84 2.38 -7.75 0.39
N MET A 85 1.84 -6.82 -0.42
CA MET A 85 2.51 -5.57 -0.84
C MET A 85 2.33 -4.40 0.13
N SER A 86 1.37 -4.47 1.06
CA SER A 86 1.19 -3.40 2.05
C SER A 86 2.46 -3.22 2.86
N ASN A 87 2.87 -1.97 3.08
CA ASN A 87 4.10 -1.66 3.76
C ASN A 87 4.11 -2.19 5.20
N LEU A 88 5.28 -2.62 5.69
CA LEU A 88 5.43 -3.05 7.10
C LEU A 88 5.00 -1.98 8.10
N GLY A 89 5.20 -0.70 7.78
CA GLY A 89 4.80 0.43 8.63
C GLY A 89 3.30 0.46 8.94
N LEU A 90 2.45 0.00 8.01
CA LEU A 90 1.01 -0.13 8.24
C LEU A 90 0.71 -1.17 9.33
N GLU A 91 1.33 -2.35 9.22
CA GLU A 91 1.16 -3.45 10.18
C GLU A 91 1.62 -3.03 11.57
N LEU A 92 2.78 -2.37 11.68
CA LEU A 92 3.30 -1.87 12.95
C LEU A 92 2.38 -0.80 13.56
N ALA A 93 1.90 0.17 12.76
CA ALA A 93 1.02 1.22 13.24
C ALA A 93 -0.35 0.68 13.70
N LEU A 94 -0.89 -0.33 13.02
CA LEU A 94 -2.12 -1.00 13.46
C LEU A 94 -1.91 -1.81 14.74
N ALA A 95 -0.75 -2.47 14.88
CA ALA A 95 -0.40 -3.21 16.09
C ALA A 95 -0.29 -2.31 17.33
N GLU A 96 0.23 -1.08 17.18
CA GLU A 96 0.25 -0.09 18.27
C GLU A 96 -1.16 0.27 18.77
N LEU A 97 -2.17 0.16 17.90
CA LEU A 97 -3.59 0.36 18.23
C LEU A 97 -4.31 -0.94 18.62
N SER A 98 -3.59 -2.07 18.74
CA SER A 98 -4.18 -3.39 18.96
C SER A 98 -5.21 -3.79 17.89
N ILE A 99 -5.08 -3.27 16.66
CA ILE A 99 -5.92 -3.64 15.52
C ILE A 99 -5.28 -4.84 14.81
N PRO A 100 -5.97 -5.99 14.71
CA PRO A 100 -5.45 -7.13 13.95
C PRO A 100 -5.24 -6.77 12.48
N PHE A 101 -4.14 -7.24 11.90
CA PHE A 101 -3.84 -7.06 10.49
C PHE A 101 -3.58 -8.40 9.82
N ILE A 102 -4.16 -8.61 8.63
CA ILE A 102 -3.97 -9.82 7.82
C ILE A 102 -3.51 -9.42 6.43
N ARG A 103 -2.57 -10.21 5.89
CA ARG A 103 -2.02 -10.04 4.55
C ARG A 103 -2.62 -11.07 3.61
N ALA A 104 -3.50 -10.62 2.73
CA ALA A 104 -4.02 -11.40 1.62
C ALA A 104 -2.98 -11.52 0.49
N ASN A 105 -3.19 -12.47 -0.43
CA ASN A 105 -2.49 -12.46 -1.71
C ASN A 105 -2.77 -11.17 -2.49
N VAL A 106 -1.92 -10.84 -3.45
CA VAL A 106 -2.05 -9.59 -4.23
C VAL A 106 -3.26 -9.66 -5.16
N GLY A 107 -4.07 -8.62 -5.15
CA GLY A 107 -5.33 -8.49 -5.88
C GLY A 107 -6.54 -8.36 -4.97
N ASP A 108 -7.36 -7.35 -5.25
CA ASP A 108 -8.70 -7.07 -4.72
C ASP A 108 -9.54 -8.30 -4.30
N ARG A 109 -9.62 -9.34 -5.14
CA ARG A 109 -10.40 -10.55 -4.87
C ARG A 109 -9.99 -11.24 -3.57
N TYR A 110 -8.69 -11.24 -3.26
CA TYR A 110 -8.16 -11.93 -2.08
C TYR A 110 -8.39 -11.10 -0.83
N VAL A 111 -8.33 -9.76 -0.96
CA VAL A 111 -8.71 -8.85 0.12
C VAL A 111 -10.18 -9.05 0.47
N ILE A 112 -11.07 -9.03 -0.52
CA ILE A 112 -12.50 -9.27 -0.35
C ILE A 112 -12.78 -10.65 0.27
N ALA A 113 -12.10 -11.70 -0.20
CA ALA A 113 -12.28 -13.05 0.34
C ALA A 113 -11.93 -13.12 1.83
N GLU A 114 -10.80 -12.55 2.26
CA GLU A 114 -10.38 -12.51 3.67
C GLU A 114 -11.34 -11.67 4.53
N LEU A 115 -11.84 -10.54 4.00
CA LEU A 115 -12.85 -9.72 4.69
C LEU A 115 -14.13 -10.51 4.94
N LEU A 116 -14.62 -11.24 3.93
CA LEU A 116 -15.83 -12.07 4.03
C LEU A 116 -15.63 -13.25 4.99
N GLU A 117 -14.50 -13.97 4.89
CA GLU A 117 -14.18 -15.12 5.75
C GLU A 117 -14.14 -14.70 7.23
N ARG A 118 -13.60 -13.53 7.52
CA ARG A 118 -13.41 -13.02 8.89
C ARG A 118 -14.57 -12.17 9.39
N ASN A 119 -15.52 -11.85 8.51
CA ASN A 119 -16.57 -10.87 8.78
C ASN A 119 -15.98 -9.52 9.26
N TRP A 120 -14.96 -9.03 8.54
CA TRP A 120 -14.29 -7.74 8.78
C TRP A 120 -14.75 -6.71 7.75
N LEU A 121 -14.57 -5.42 8.07
CA LEU A 121 -15.23 -4.35 7.32
C LEU A 121 -14.32 -3.56 6.39
N VAL A 122 -13.01 -3.55 6.65
CA VAL A 122 -12.08 -2.62 6.00
C VAL A 122 -10.84 -3.36 5.53
N GLY A 123 -10.52 -3.18 4.25
CA GLY A 123 -9.29 -3.68 3.66
C GLY A 123 -8.94 -2.93 2.39
N GLY A 124 -7.76 -3.17 1.85
CA GLY A 124 -7.35 -2.53 0.62
C GLY A 124 -5.94 -2.87 0.16
N GLU A 125 -5.55 -2.19 -0.91
CA GLU A 125 -4.22 -2.29 -1.52
C GLU A 125 -3.53 -0.92 -1.50
N ASN A 126 -2.20 -0.92 -1.47
CA ASN A 126 -1.40 0.30 -1.49
C ASN A 126 -1.61 1.15 -2.76
N SER A 127 -2.18 0.57 -3.82
CA SER A 127 -2.61 1.26 -5.04
C SER A 127 -3.81 2.20 -4.85
N GLY A 128 -4.47 2.17 -3.69
CA GLY A 128 -5.65 2.99 -3.43
C GLY A 128 -6.99 2.29 -3.63
N HIS A 129 -7.00 1.01 -4.01
CA HIS A 129 -8.23 0.21 -4.02
C HIS A 129 -8.61 -0.13 -2.58
N ILE A 130 -9.58 0.58 -2.01
CA ILE A 130 -9.97 0.46 -0.61
C ILE A 130 -11.44 0.06 -0.50
N VAL A 131 -11.69 -1.01 0.25
CA VAL A 131 -13.00 -1.59 0.48
C VAL A 131 -13.52 -1.17 1.86
N CYS A 132 -14.72 -0.58 1.88
CA CYS A 132 -15.43 -0.23 3.11
C CYS A 132 -16.80 -0.94 3.13
N PHE A 133 -16.86 -2.17 3.65
CA PHE A 133 -18.07 -3.02 3.64
C PHE A 133 -19.28 -2.45 4.41
N ASN A 134 -19.07 -1.41 5.20
CA ASN A 134 -20.15 -0.62 5.80
C ASN A 134 -21.00 0.14 4.78
N HIS A 135 -20.48 0.32 3.57
CA HIS A 135 -21.03 1.23 2.57
C HIS A 135 -21.12 0.61 1.18
N THR A 136 -20.10 -0.16 0.76
CA THR A 136 -20.01 -0.75 -0.58
C THR A 136 -19.53 -2.19 -0.50
N THR A 137 -19.77 -2.99 -1.55
CA THR A 137 -19.34 -4.39 -1.61
C THR A 137 -18.04 -4.60 -2.40
N THR A 138 -17.43 -3.51 -2.88
CA THR A 138 -16.21 -3.49 -3.68
C THR A 138 -15.39 -2.25 -3.34
N GLY A 139 -14.17 -2.13 -3.86
CA GLY A 139 -13.39 -0.91 -3.76
C GLY A 139 -14.12 0.26 -4.40
N ASP A 140 -14.22 1.36 -3.66
CA ASP A 140 -14.90 2.58 -4.11
C ASP A 140 -14.08 3.79 -3.64
N ALA A 141 -13.50 4.48 -4.62
CA ALA A 141 -12.58 5.57 -4.37
C ALA A 141 -13.26 6.78 -3.72
N ILE A 142 -14.51 7.05 -4.08
CA ILE A 142 -15.28 8.19 -3.56
C ILE A 142 -15.62 7.92 -2.10
N ILE A 143 -16.08 6.71 -1.79
CA ILE A 143 -16.38 6.30 -0.41
C ILE A 143 -15.12 6.33 0.44
N ALA A 144 -14.01 5.74 -0.03
CA ALA A 144 -12.74 5.78 0.68
C ALA A 144 -12.29 7.22 0.94
N ALA A 145 -12.38 8.10 -0.06
CA ALA A 145 -12.04 9.51 0.09
C ALA A 145 -12.92 10.22 1.13
N LEU A 146 -14.23 9.97 1.11
CA LEU A 146 -15.16 10.55 2.08
C LEU A 146 -14.89 10.05 3.51
N GLN A 147 -14.51 8.77 3.69
CA GLN A 147 -14.13 8.24 5.01
C GLN A 147 -12.87 8.93 5.54
N VAL A 148 -11.87 9.17 4.69
CA VAL A 148 -10.66 9.92 5.06
C VAL A 148 -11.03 11.36 5.46
N LEU A 149 -11.81 12.06 4.65
CA LEU A 149 -12.26 13.43 4.98
C LEU A 149 -13.07 13.48 6.29
N MET A 150 -13.89 12.46 6.54
CA MET A 150 -14.64 12.33 7.80
C MET A 150 -13.70 12.15 9.00
N ALA A 151 -12.65 11.34 8.87
CA ALA A 151 -11.64 11.15 9.90
C ALA A 151 -10.89 12.45 10.20
N LEU A 152 -10.43 13.16 9.17
CA LEU A 152 -9.75 14.46 9.31
C LEU A 152 -10.64 15.47 10.03
N LYS A 153 -11.90 15.58 9.61
CA LYS A 153 -12.88 16.50 10.21
C LYS A 153 -13.19 16.15 11.66
N THR A 154 -13.34 14.87 11.98
CA THR A 154 -13.64 14.40 13.36
C THR A 154 -12.50 14.74 14.31
N ARG A 155 -11.25 14.65 13.84
CA ARG A 155 -10.05 14.94 14.63
C ARG A 155 -9.62 16.40 14.61
N ASN A 156 -10.21 17.20 13.72
CA ASN A 156 -9.77 18.58 13.44
C ASN A 156 -8.26 18.65 13.10
N GLU A 157 -7.79 17.66 12.32
CA GLU A 157 -6.40 17.51 11.89
C GLU A 157 -6.30 17.60 10.36
N GLY A 158 -5.14 18.08 9.87
CA GLY A 158 -4.82 18.05 8.45
C GLY A 158 -4.27 16.69 8.00
N LEU A 159 -4.37 16.38 6.71
CA LEU A 159 -3.93 15.09 6.15
C LEU A 159 -2.46 14.75 6.47
N ALA A 160 -1.58 15.74 6.38
CA ALA A 160 -0.16 15.59 6.72
C ALA A 160 0.08 15.22 8.19
N GLN A 161 -0.74 15.73 9.11
CA GLN A 161 -0.62 15.44 10.54
C GLN A 161 -1.17 14.04 10.84
N THR A 162 -2.34 13.73 10.29
CA THR A 162 -3.02 12.45 10.51
C THR A 162 -2.18 11.27 10.01
N ARG A 163 -1.51 11.39 8.86
CA ARG A 163 -0.68 10.31 8.29
C ARG A 163 0.63 10.05 9.05
N GLN A 164 1.16 11.03 9.80
CA GLN A 164 2.44 10.86 10.54
C GLN A 164 2.40 9.78 11.63
N ALA A 165 1.20 9.37 12.06
CA ALA A 165 1.04 8.24 12.97
C ALA A 165 1.40 6.90 12.31
N LEU A 166 1.44 6.83 10.98
CA LEU A 166 2.03 5.71 10.24
C LEU A 166 3.42 6.13 9.75
N ARG A 167 4.45 5.41 10.20
CA ARG A 167 5.81 5.57 9.68
C ARG A 167 6.10 4.46 8.70
N LYS A 168 6.13 4.79 7.41
CA LYS A 168 6.46 3.80 6.38
C LYS A 168 7.89 3.31 6.56
N CYS A 169 8.06 1.99 6.56
CA CYS A 169 9.38 1.37 6.53
C CYS A 169 9.99 1.56 5.15
N PRO A 170 11.29 1.88 5.04
CA PRO A 170 12.06 1.67 3.83
C PRO A 170 11.73 0.32 3.18
N GLN A 171 11.44 0.34 1.87
CA GLN A 171 11.15 -0.83 1.06
C GLN A 171 12.06 -0.79 -0.17
N VAL A 172 12.82 -1.86 -0.39
CA VAL A 172 13.63 -2.05 -1.60
C VAL A 172 13.10 -3.25 -2.35
N LEU A 173 12.80 -3.04 -3.63
CA LEU A 173 12.32 -4.06 -4.56
C LEU A 173 13.30 -4.21 -5.73
N ILE A 174 13.93 -5.38 -5.84
CA ILE A 174 14.86 -5.72 -6.93
C ILE A 174 14.23 -6.81 -7.79
N ASN A 175 14.20 -6.58 -9.11
CA ASN A 175 13.72 -7.55 -10.08
C ASN A 175 14.90 -8.35 -10.65
N VAL A 176 14.90 -9.65 -10.41
CA VAL A 176 15.91 -10.59 -10.92
C VAL A 176 15.32 -11.37 -12.08
N ARG A 177 15.95 -11.35 -13.26
CA ARG A 177 15.48 -12.15 -14.42
C ARG A 177 15.63 -13.63 -14.11
N PHE A 178 14.61 -14.40 -14.50
CA PHE A 178 14.56 -15.84 -14.30
C PHE A 178 14.06 -16.51 -15.59
N GLY A 179 14.94 -17.25 -16.27
CA GLY A 179 14.70 -17.83 -17.60
C GLY A 179 13.83 -19.09 -17.63
N GLY A 180 13.39 -19.59 -16.47
CA GLY A 180 12.66 -20.86 -16.33
C GLY A 180 13.50 -21.96 -15.68
N GLY A 181 12.87 -23.09 -15.35
CA GLY A 181 13.48 -24.20 -14.61
C GLY A 181 12.93 -24.35 -13.19
N GLU A 182 13.72 -24.97 -12.31
CA GLU A 182 13.35 -25.11 -10.90
C GLU A 182 13.26 -23.73 -10.24
N SER A 183 12.28 -23.55 -9.35
CA SER A 183 12.01 -22.26 -8.73
C SER A 183 13.18 -21.84 -7.83
N PRO A 184 13.80 -20.66 -8.03
CA PRO A 184 14.84 -20.14 -7.14
C PRO A 184 14.34 -20.01 -5.70
N LEU A 185 13.03 -19.76 -5.55
CA LEU A 185 12.35 -19.65 -4.27
C LEU A 185 12.34 -20.96 -3.46
N GLU A 186 12.43 -22.10 -4.14
CA GLU A 186 12.43 -23.41 -3.49
C GLU A 186 13.85 -23.88 -3.11
N HIS A 187 14.88 -23.23 -3.66
CA HIS A 187 16.27 -23.57 -3.41
C HIS A 187 16.61 -23.39 -1.91
N PRO A 188 17.21 -24.40 -1.24
CA PRO A 188 17.50 -24.34 0.19
C PRO A 188 18.31 -23.10 0.60
N ALA A 189 19.33 -22.74 -0.16
CA ALA A 189 20.14 -21.55 0.12
C ALA A 189 19.33 -20.24 0.12
N VAL A 190 18.34 -20.10 -0.77
CA VAL A 190 17.48 -18.90 -0.84
C VAL A 190 16.53 -18.86 0.36
N LYS A 191 15.97 -20.00 0.76
CA LYS A 191 15.13 -20.12 1.96
C LYS A 191 15.90 -19.78 3.24
N GLU A 192 17.10 -20.34 3.38
CA GLU A 192 17.99 -20.08 4.52
C GLU A 192 18.40 -18.60 4.59
N ALA A 193 18.80 -18.01 3.46
CA ALA A 193 19.16 -16.59 3.42
C ALA A 193 17.96 -15.68 3.75
N SER A 194 16.77 -15.97 3.22
CA SER A 194 15.54 -15.24 3.53
C SER A 194 15.18 -15.31 5.03
N ALA A 195 15.28 -16.50 5.63
CA ALA A 195 15.04 -16.71 7.05
C ALA A 195 16.08 -15.97 7.91
N ARG A 196 17.37 -16.04 7.55
CA ARG A 196 18.46 -15.34 8.23
C ARG A 196 18.26 -13.82 8.20
N VAL A 197 17.94 -13.26 7.04
CA VAL A 197 17.69 -11.82 6.87
C VAL A 197 16.48 -11.39 7.71
N THR A 198 15.39 -12.16 7.66
CA THR A 198 14.18 -11.89 8.46
C THR A 198 14.48 -11.94 9.95
N GLN A 199 15.25 -12.93 10.41
CA GLN A 199 15.65 -13.06 11.82
C GLN A 199 16.58 -11.91 12.26
N ALA A 200 17.51 -11.49 11.39
CA ALA A 200 18.42 -10.37 11.68
C ALA A 200 17.68 -9.03 11.88
N MET A 201 16.51 -8.86 11.26
CA MET A 201 15.66 -7.69 11.45
C MET A 201 14.71 -7.80 12.65
N ALA A 202 14.72 -8.93 13.39
CA ALA A 202 14.06 -9.10 14.69
C ALA A 202 12.58 -8.63 14.75
N GLY A 203 11.79 -8.89 13.71
CA GLY A 203 10.38 -8.46 13.63
C GLY A 203 10.18 -6.99 13.26
N ARG A 204 11.26 -6.24 13.05
CA ARG A 204 11.30 -4.86 12.51
C ARG A 204 11.67 -4.82 11.04
N GLY A 205 11.49 -5.94 10.35
CA GLY A 205 11.70 -6.05 8.91
C GLY A 205 11.18 -7.37 8.38
N ARG A 206 11.02 -7.45 7.06
CA ARG A 206 10.50 -8.63 6.37
C ARG A 206 11.11 -8.79 4.98
N VAL A 207 11.14 -10.03 4.53
CA VAL A 207 11.49 -10.41 3.16
C VAL A 207 10.25 -10.95 2.46
N LEU A 208 10.01 -10.53 1.23
CA LEU A 208 9.01 -11.11 0.34
C LEU A 208 9.68 -11.45 -0.99
N LEU A 209 9.80 -12.75 -1.25
CA LEU A 209 10.27 -13.28 -2.53
C LEU A 209 9.06 -13.85 -3.29
N ARG A 210 8.85 -13.42 -4.52
CA ARG A 210 7.77 -13.95 -5.36
C ARG A 210 8.13 -13.97 -6.83
N LYS A 211 7.59 -14.93 -7.59
CA LYS A 211 7.64 -14.89 -9.06
C LYS A 211 6.66 -13.83 -9.57
N SER A 212 7.03 -13.16 -10.66
CA SER A 212 6.06 -12.37 -11.42
C SER A 212 5.14 -13.31 -12.22
N GLY A 213 3.85 -13.00 -12.25
CA GLY A 213 2.87 -13.77 -13.02
C GLY A 213 2.86 -13.42 -14.50
N THR A 214 3.38 -12.25 -14.86
CA THR A 214 3.33 -11.69 -16.22
C THR A 214 4.70 -11.57 -16.89
N GLU A 215 5.77 -11.60 -16.11
CA GLU A 215 7.14 -11.39 -16.60
C GLU A 215 8.07 -12.52 -16.11
N PRO A 216 9.11 -12.89 -16.88
CA PRO A 216 10.08 -13.93 -16.51
C PRO A 216 11.08 -13.40 -15.46
N LEU A 217 10.58 -13.03 -14.29
CA LEU A 217 11.38 -12.45 -13.21
C LEU A 217 10.91 -12.91 -11.82
N VAL A 218 11.86 -12.93 -10.89
CA VAL A 218 11.63 -13.03 -9.45
C VAL A 218 11.76 -11.64 -8.84
N ARG A 219 10.78 -11.28 -8.02
CA ARG A 219 10.72 -10.03 -7.26
C ARG A 219 11.29 -10.30 -5.87
N VAL A 220 12.40 -9.64 -5.55
CA VAL A 220 13.07 -9.68 -4.25
C VAL A 220 12.74 -8.38 -3.53
N MET A 221 11.86 -8.45 -2.53
CA MET A 221 11.48 -7.30 -1.73
C MET A 221 11.96 -7.46 -0.30
N VAL A 222 12.61 -6.43 0.23
CA VAL A 222 13.00 -6.34 1.64
C VAL A 222 12.46 -5.03 2.20
N GLU A 223 11.91 -5.09 3.41
CA GLU A 223 11.43 -3.93 4.16
C GLU A 223 11.98 -3.97 5.57
N GLY A 224 12.22 -2.80 6.16
CA GLY A 224 12.68 -2.68 7.54
C GLY A 224 12.93 -1.23 7.96
N GLU A 225 13.34 -1.01 9.21
CA GLU A 225 13.51 0.34 9.78
C GLU A 225 14.74 1.10 9.26
N ASP A 226 15.83 0.41 8.92
CA ASP A 226 17.08 1.02 8.44
C ASP A 226 17.25 0.85 6.92
N GLU A 227 17.20 1.96 6.18
CA GLU A 227 17.28 1.94 4.72
C GLU A 227 18.58 1.31 4.19
N THR A 228 19.71 1.58 4.84
CA THR A 228 21.02 1.08 4.40
C THR A 228 21.07 -0.44 4.56
N GLN A 229 20.60 -0.94 5.71
CA GLN A 229 20.52 -2.36 5.98
C GLN A 229 19.54 -3.06 5.02
N VAL A 230 18.36 -2.48 4.80
CA VAL A 230 17.34 -3.02 3.88
C VAL A 230 17.89 -3.14 2.46
N ARG A 231 18.58 -2.11 1.97
CA ARG A 231 19.22 -2.13 0.65
C ARG A 231 20.28 -3.23 0.55
N ASN A 232 21.18 -3.30 1.53
CA ASN A 232 22.23 -4.32 1.55
C ASN A 232 21.65 -5.74 1.53
N TYR A 233 20.61 -6.01 2.32
CA TYR A 233 19.96 -7.33 2.33
C TYR A 233 19.21 -7.63 1.03
N ALA A 234 18.55 -6.64 0.43
CA ALA A 234 17.88 -6.82 -0.85
C ALA A 234 18.88 -7.17 -1.95
N GLU A 235 20.02 -6.46 -2.00
CA GLU A 235 21.10 -6.70 -2.96
C GLU A 235 21.78 -8.07 -2.74
N GLU A 236 22.01 -8.45 -1.48
CA GLU A 236 22.55 -9.77 -1.13
C GLU A 236 21.63 -10.90 -1.62
N LEU A 237 20.33 -10.81 -1.30
CA LEU A 237 19.34 -11.80 -1.71
C LEU A 237 19.16 -11.82 -3.22
N ALA A 238 19.15 -10.67 -3.89
CA ALA A 238 19.03 -10.58 -5.34
C ALA A 238 20.23 -11.23 -6.04
N LYS A 239 21.45 -11.03 -5.53
CA LYS A 239 22.65 -11.70 -6.04
C LYS A 239 22.55 -13.21 -5.88
N LEU A 240 22.18 -13.70 -4.70
CA LEU A 240 22.01 -15.14 -4.46
C LEU A 240 20.93 -15.74 -5.39
N VAL A 241 19.78 -15.07 -5.53
CA VAL A 241 18.72 -15.51 -6.45
C VAL A 241 19.25 -15.57 -7.89
N THR A 242 20.09 -14.61 -8.30
CA THR A 242 20.71 -14.61 -9.64
C THR A 242 21.64 -15.81 -9.82
N GLU A 243 22.48 -16.11 -8.83
CA GLU A 243 23.45 -17.22 -8.89
C GLU A 243 22.76 -18.58 -8.97
N VAL A 244 21.65 -18.79 -8.26
CA VAL A 244 20.88 -20.06 -8.32
C VAL A 244 19.93 -20.13 -9.52
N SER A 245 19.72 -19.01 -10.21
CA SER A 245 18.87 -18.92 -11.42
C SER A 245 19.66 -19.06 -12.72
N ALA A 246 21.00 -19.06 -12.65
CA ALA A 246 21.93 -19.24 -13.75
C ALA A 246 22.09 -20.72 -14.12
#